data_AF-A0AB34TC47-F1
#
_entry.id   AF-A0AB34TC47-F1
#
_cell.length_a   1.000
_cell.length_b   1.000
_cell.length_c   1.000
_cell.angle_alpha   90.00
_cell.angle_beta   90.00
_cell.angle_gamma   90.00
#
_symmetry.space_group_name_H-M   'P 1'
#
loop_
_entity.id
_entity.type
_entity.pdbx_description
1 polymer ?
#
loop_
_entity_poly.entity_id
_entity_poly.type
_entity_poly.pdbx_seq_one_letter_code
_entity_poly.pdbx_strand_id
1 'polypeptide(L)'
;MPWIDETWLQDALAALKATCDVDAHTRNAMIQFLLDNGFWDQEKLKDWTSAVAKFNSCLNPNKAEFFKIGELWALMRRFGRHQLFLAMAADLGYEVRPIPTEHRRQELLQQLVDVQAQCAAAVERAASQLERLNTPAPEPRPGAIHGQGRAQFSTSLSDWSAPIRGNAVQSVGCP
;
A
#
# COMPACT_ATOMS: atom_id res chain seq x y z
N MET A 1 -2.57 -36.87 8.33
CA MET A 1 -3.32 -36.00 7.41
C MET A 1 -2.42 -35.71 6.23
N PRO A 2 -2.76 -36.11 5.00
CA PRO A 2 -2.06 -35.59 3.83
C PRO A 2 -2.20 -34.07 3.87
N TRP A 3 -1.07 -33.36 3.79
CA TRP A 3 -1.04 -31.89 3.85
C TRP A 3 -1.53 -31.25 2.55
N ILE A 4 -1.61 -32.04 1.47
CA ILE A 4 -2.28 -31.71 0.21
C ILE A 4 -3.63 -32.43 0.22
N ASP A 5 -4.71 -31.66 0.25
CA ASP A 5 -6.07 -32.16 0.12
C ASP A 5 -6.66 -31.82 -1.27
N GLU A 6 -7.87 -32.31 -1.53
CA GLU A 6 -8.55 -32.09 -2.80
C GLU A 6 -8.83 -30.60 -3.05
N THR A 7 -9.10 -29.85 -1.99
CA THR A 7 -9.32 -28.40 -2.06
C THR A 7 -8.06 -27.65 -2.53
N TRP A 8 -6.88 -27.99 -1.99
CA TRP A 8 -5.61 -27.42 -2.44
C TRP A 8 -5.38 -27.66 -3.94
N LEU A 9 -5.66 -28.88 -4.42
CA LEU A 9 -5.49 -29.22 -5.84
C LEU A 9 -6.46 -28.44 -6.74
N GLN A 10 -7.72 -28.28 -6.30
CA GLN A 10 -8.71 -27.49 -7.02
C GLN A 10 -8.32 -26.02 -7.11
N ASP A 11 -7.81 -25.44 -6.02
CA ASP A 11 -7.35 -24.05 -5.98
C ASP A 11 -6.11 -23.83 -6.87
N ALA A 12 -5.14 -24.75 -6.82
CA ALA A 12 -3.96 -24.71 -7.68
C ALA A 12 -4.33 -24.81 -9.17
N LEU A 13 -5.26 -25.71 -9.52
CA LEU A 13 -5.77 -25.84 -10.89
C LEU A 13 -6.51 -24.57 -11.33
N ALA A 14 -7.34 -23.99 -10.47
CA ALA A 14 -8.07 -22.75 -10.75
C ALA A 14 -7.09 -21.60 -11.02
N ALA A 15 -6.01 -21.49 -10.24
CA ALA A 15 -4.97 -20.49 -10.44
C ALA A 15 -4.17 -20.70 -11.73
N LEU A 16 -3.86 -21.96 -12.08
CA LEU A 16 -3.23 -22.32 -13.35
C LEU A 16 -4.13 -21.92 -14.54
N LYS A 17 -5.41 -22.26 -14.49
CA LYS A 17 -6.38 -21.86 -15.52
C LYS A 17 -6.56 -20.35 -15.58
N ALA A 18 -6.67 -19.63 -14.46
CA ALA A 18 -6.74 -18.17 -14.49
C ALA A 18 -5.51 -17.52 -15.16
N THR A 19 -4.36 -18.20 -15.12
CA THR A 19 -3.12 -17.77 -15.77
C THR A 19 -3.11 -18.07 -17.27
N CYS A 20 -3.52 -19.28 -17.68
CA CYS A 20 -3.28 -19.81 -19.03
C CYS A 20 -4.54 -20.11 -19.86
N ASP A 21 -5.72 -20.23 -19.24
CA ASP A 21 -7.01 -20.35 -19.92
C ASP A 21 -7.48 -18.97 -20.36
N VAL A 22 -7.15 -18.64 -21.59
CA VAL A 22 -7.31 -17.31 -22.19
C VAL A 22 -8.06 -17.41 -23.51
N ASP A 23 -8.44 -16.26 -24.07
CA ASP A 23 -9.07 -16.21 -25.39
C ASP A 23 -8.17 -16.81 -26.49
N ALA A 24 -8.77 -17.17 -27.62
CA ALA A 24 -8.07 -17.87 -28.70
C ALA A 24 -6.87 -17.08 -29.26
N HIS A 25 -6.96 -15.75 -29.32
CA HIS A 25 -5.87 -14.92 -29.82
C HIS A 25 -4.68 -14.94 -28.86
N THR A 26 -4.91 -14.69 -27.58
CA THR A 26 -3.85 -14.75 -26.56
C THR A 26 -3.25 -16.14 -26.45
N ARG A 27 -4.07 -17.20 -26.49
CA ARG A 27 -3.59 -18.59 -26.47
C ARG A 27 -2.66 -18.88 -27.64
N ASN A 28 -3.05 -18.46 -28.85
CA ASN A 28 -2.21 -18.65 -30.03
C ASN A 28 -0.87 -17.91 -29.88
N ALA A 29 -0.89 -16.69 -29.34
CA ALA A 29 0.35 -15.95 -29.07
C ALA A 29 1.23 -16.65 -28.01
N MET A 30 0.64 -17.25 -26.97
CA MET A 30 1.37 -18.04 -25.97
C MET A 30 2.01 -19.28 -26.58
N ILE A 31 1.28 -20.03 -27.40
CA ILE A 31 1.79 -21.21 -28.10
C ILE A 31 2.95 -20.82 -29.03
N GLN A 32 2.76 -19.78 -29.85
CA GLN A 32 3.80 -19.30 -30.75
C GLN A 32 5.05 -18.89 -29.96
N PHE A 33 4.89 -18.17 -28.87
CA PHE A 33 6.00 -17.79 -27.99
C PHE A 33 6.77 -19.01 -27.45
N LEU A 34 6.08 -20.07 -27.02
CA LEU A 34 6.73 -21.29 -26.54
C LEU A 34 7.54 -22.00 -27.64
N LEU A 35 7.04 -22.00 -28.88
CA LEU A 35 7.75 -22.57 -30.02
C LEU A 35 8.96 -21.72 -30.42
N ASP A 36 8.78 -20.40 -30.52
CA ASP A 36 9.83 -19.46 -30.95
C ASP A 36 11.02 -19.42 -29.98
N ASN A 37 10.77 -19.63 -28.69
CA ASN A 37 11.79 -19.59 -27.65
C ASN A 37 12.33 -21.00 -27.31
N GLY A 38 11.99 -22.02 -28.10
CA GLY A 38 12.53 -23.38 -27.95
C GLY A 38 12.07 -24.10 -26.69
N PHE A 39 11.04 -23.60 -25.99
CA PHE A 39 10.42 -24.33 -24.89
C PHE A 39 9.75 -25.61 -25.41
N TRP A 40 9.07 -25.47 -26.54
CA TRP A 40 8.44 -26.56 -27.25
C TRP A 40 9.15 -26.84 -28.57
N ASP A 41 9.26 -28.12 -28.87
CA ASP A 41 9.97 -28.64 -30.02
C ASP A 41 9.01 -28.68 -31.23
N GLN A 42 9.28 -27.83 -32.22
CA GLN A 42 8.50 -27.74 -33.46
C GLN A 42 8.53 -29.05 -34.27
N GLU A 43 9.63 -29.81 -34.22
CA GLU A 43 9.74 -31.06 -34.97
C GLU A 43 8.84 -32.16 -34.38
N LYS A 44 8.64 -32.13 -33.06
CA LYS A 44 7.71 -33.03 -32.36
C LYS A 44 6.26 -32.59 -32.52
N LEU A 45 6.01 -31.29 -32.58
CA LEU A 45 4.68 -30.72 -32.78
C LEU A 45 4.45 -30.46 -34.27
N LYS A 46 4.20 -31.56 -34.99
CA LYS A 46 4.08 -31.65 -36.46
C LYS A 46 3.14 -30.63 -37.10
N ASP A 47 2.13 -30.16 -36.36
CA ASP A 47 1.21 -29.13 -36.82
C ASP A 47 0.70 -28.23 -35.68
N TRP A 48 0.07 -27.11 -36.07
CA TRP A 48 -0.50 -26.14 -35.13
C TRP A 48 -1.59 -26.76 -34.24
N THR A 49 -2.40 -27.66 -34.80
CA THR A 49 -3.46 -28.38 -34.08
C THR A 49 -2.90 -29.18 -32.92
N SER A 50 -1.76 -29.85 -33.11
CA SER A 50 -1.04 -30.60 -32.06
C SER A 50 -0.53 -29.67 -30.96
N ALA A 51 -0.05 -28.48 -31.31
CA ALA A 51 0.40 -27.49 -30.34
C ALA A 51 -0.77 -26.94 -29.49
N VAL A 52 -1.92 -26.66 -30.12
CA VAL A 52 -3.15 -26.26 -29.41
C VAL A 52 -3.68 -27.39 -28.52
N ALA A 53 -3.68 -28.64 -29.03
CA ALA A 53 -4.10 -29.81 -28.27
C ALA A 53 -3.20 -30.02 -27.05
N LYS A 54 -1.88 -29.92 -27.20
CA LYS A 54 -0.91 -29.98 -26.10
C LYS A 54 -1.18 -28.90 -25.06
N PHE A 55 -1.37 -27.65 -25.50
CA PHE A 55 -1.66 -26.53 -24.60
C PHE A 55 -2.91 -26.81 -23.74
N ASN A 56 -3.99 -27.27 -24.35
CA ASN A 56 -5.22 -27.61 -23.64
C ASN A 56 -5.05 -28.86 -22.74
N SER A 57 -4.23 -29.83 -23.18
CA SER A 57 -3.86 -31.02 -22.41
C SER A 57 -3.18 -30.63 -21.10
N CYS A 58 -2.24 -29.69 -21.14
CA CYS A 58 -1.53 -29.17 -19.96
C CYS A 58 -2.43 -28.45 -18.95
N LEU A 59 -3.67 -28.07 -19.33
CA LEU A 59 -4.66 -27.47 -18.44
C LEU A 59 -5.69 -28.47 -17.90
N ASN A 60 -5.59 -29.72 -18.34
CA ASN A 60 -6.51 -30.78 -17.95
C ASN A 60 -5.87 -31.67 -16.86
N PRO A 61 -6.41 -31.71 -15.63
CA PRO A 61 -5.83 -32.52 -14.55
C PRO A 61 -5.84 -34.02 -14.83
N ASN A 62 -6.68 -34.48 -15.77
CA ASN A 62 -6.83 -35.90 -16.10
C ASN A 62 -5.87 -36.35 -17.22
N LYS A 63 -4.97 -35.48 -17.69
CA LYS A 63 -3.98 -35.80 -18.73
C LYS A 63 -2.59 -35.93 -18.10
N ALA A 64 -1.71 -36.67 -18.78
CA ALA A 64 -0.33 -36.90 -18.33
C ALA A 64 0.64 -35.79 -18.79
N GLU A 65 0.17 -34.83 -19.59
CA GLU A 65 0.99 -33.71 -20.04
C GLU A 65 0.76 -32.51 -19.13
N PHE A 66 1.85 -31.85 -18.75
CA PHE A 66 1.83 -30.65 -17.92
C PHE A 66 2.83 -29.64 -18.47
N PHE A 67 2.57 -28.35 -18.21
CA PHE A 67 3.59 -27.34 -18.45
C PHE A 67 4.77 -27.57 -17.51
N LYS A 68 5.98 -27.41 -18.04
CA LYS A 68 7.17 -27.35 -17.19
C LYS A 68 7.19 -26.01 -16.45
N ILE A 69 7.83 -25.97 -15.27
CA ILE A 69 7.91 -24.74 -14.47
C ILE A 69 8.54 -23.56 -15.24
N GLY A 70 9.54 -23.82 -16.08
CA GLY A 70 10.16 -22.80 -16.93
C GLY A 70 9.22 -22.25 -18.01
N GLU A 71 8.34 -23.10 -18.55
CA GLU A 71 7.31 -22.68 -19.52
C GLU A 71 6.30 -21.76 -18.85
N LEU A 72 5.80 -22.14 -17.67
CA LEU A 72 4.89 -21.32 -16.87
C LEU A 72 5.51 -19.99 -16.51
N TRP A 73 6.75 -19.98 -16.01
CA TRP A 73 7.43 -18.73 -15.65
C TRP A 73 7.59 -17.82 -16.88
N ALA A 74 8.03 -18.35 -18.01
CA ALA A 74 8.20 -17.57 -19.23
C ALA A 74 6.86 -16.98 -19.73
N LEU A 75 5.79 -17.76 -19.71
CA LEU A 75 4.43 -17.30 -20.05
C LEU A 75 3.95 -16.20 -19.09
N MET A 76 4.05 -16.43 -17.78
CA MET A 76 3.64 -15.44 -16.78
C MET A 76 4.41 -14.12 -16.99
N ARG A 77 5.73 -14.20 -17.19
CA ARG A 77 6.60 -13.03 -17.41
C ARG A 77 6.27 -12.30 -18.70
N ARG A 78 6.02 -13.01 -19.80
CA ARG A 78 5.79 -12.42 -21.13
C ARG A 78 4.40 -11.79 -21.26
N PHE A 79 3.39 -12.43 -20.68
CA PHE A 79 1.98 -12.04 -20.83
C PHE A 79 1.43 -11.29 -19.61
N GLY A 80 2.24 -11.11 -18.56
CA GLY A 80 1.86 -10.33 -17.36
C GLY A 80 0.75 -10.98 -16.55
N ARG A 81 0.57 -12.29 -16.67
CA ARG A 81 -0.47 -13.06 -15.99
C ARG A 81 0.18 -13.83 -14.84
N HIS A 82 -0.06 -13.39 -13.60
CA HIS A 82 0.67 -13.89 -12.44
C HIS A 82 -0.23 -14.64 -11.44
N GLN A 83 -1.45 -15.03 -11.83
CA GLN A 83 -2.45 -15.60 -10.91
C GLN A 83 -1.94 -16.87 -10.22
N LEU A 84 -1.26 -17.76 -10.96
CA LEU A 84 -0.61 -18.94 -10.40
C LEU A 84 0.48 -18.56 -9.40
N PHE A 85 1.33 -17.58 -9.72
CA PHE A 85 2.35 -17.09 -8.81
C PHE A 85 1.76 -16.48 -7.53
N LEU A 86 0.69 -15.69 -7.65
CA LEU A 86 0.00 -15.09 -6.51
C LEU A 86 -0.64 -16.16 -5.62
N ALA A 87 -1.25 -17.19 -6.20
CA ALA A 87 -1.79 -18.32 -5.44
C ALA A 87 -0.69 -19.09 -4.71
N MET A 88 0.42 -19.42 -5.38
CA MET A 88 1.58 -20.07 -4.74
C MET A 88 2.17 -19.21 -3.62
N ALA A 89 2.26 -17.89 -3.80
CA ALA A 89 2.76 -17.01 -2.76
C ALA A 89 1.82 -16.98 -1.55
N ALA A 90 0.51 -16.89 -1.77
CA ALA A 90 -0.49 -16.90 -0.71
C ALA A 90 -0.48 -18.22 0.09
N ASP A 91 -0.38 -19.36 -0.61
CA ASP A 91 -0.29 -20.70 -0.01
C ASP A 91 0.95 -20.84 0.90
N LEU A 92 2.05 -20.18 0.53
CA LEU A 92 3.28 -20.13 1.31
C LEU A 92 3.31 -19.00 2.36
N GLY A 93 2.22 -18.23 2.51
CA GLY A 93 2.11 -17.14 3.47
C GLY A 93 2.86 -15.85 3.09
N TYR A 94 3.21 -15.67 1.81
CA TYR A 94 3.89 -14.47 1.33
C TYR A 94 2.92 -13.42 0.77
N GLU A 95 3.20 -12.15 1.06
CA GLU A 95 2.57 -11.02 0.41
C GLU A 95 3.42 -10.56 -0.79
N VAL A 96 2.84 -10.59 -1.99
CA VAL A 96 3.52 -10.12 -3.21
C VAL A 96 3.25 -8.63 -3.40
N ARG A 97 4.32 -7.83 -3.42
CA ARG A 97 4.25 -6.40 -3.75
C ARG A 97 5.06 -6.09 -5.01
N PRO A 98 4.51 -5.29 -5.95
CA PRO A 98 5.27 -4.85 -7.11
C PRO A 98 6.44 -3.96 -6.67
N ILE A 99 7.57 -4.09 -7.36
CA ILE A 99 8.72 -3.21 -7.14
C ILE A 99 8.32 -1.80 -7.58
N PRO A 100 8.50 -0.77 -6.72
CA PRO A 100 8.19 0.60 -7.08
C PRO A 100 8.97 1.06 -8.32
N THR A 101 8.31 1.82 -9.20
CA THR A 101 8.98 2.49 -10.32
C THR A 101 10.01 3.50 -9.81
N GLU A 102 10.96 3.90 -10.67
CA GLU A 102 11.96 4.91 -10.30
C GLU A 102 11.30 6.22 -9.88
N HIS A 103 10.28 6.66 -10.64
CA HIS A 103 9.49 7.83 -10.31
C HIS A 103 8.85 7.71 -8.93
N ARG A 104 8.21 6.57 -8.64
CA ARG A 104 7.59 6.34 -7.32
C ARG A 104 8.63 6.32 -6.21
N ARG A 105 9.83 5.80 -6.48
CA ARG A 105 10.93 5.81 -5.52
C ARG A 105 11.38 7.24 -5.21
N GLN A 106 11.50 8.09 -6.22
CA GLN A 106 11.86 9.51 -6.05
C GLN A 106 10.79 10.27 -5.26
N GLU A 107 9.51 10.06 -5.54
CA GLU A 107 8.41 10.64 -4.74
C GLU A 107 8.49 10.23 -3.27
N LEU A 108 8.72 8.93 -3.00
CA LEU A 108 8.83 8.41 -1.63
C LEU A 108 10.05 9.00 -0.91
N LEU A 109 11.17 9.18 -1.61
CA LEU A 109 12.35 9.84 -1.04
C LEU A 109 12.07 11.30 -0.71
N GLN A 110 11.36 12.03 -1.58
CA GLN A 110 10.99 13.42 -1.32
C GLN A 110 10.06 13.53 -0.09
N GLN A 111 9.07 12.64 0.01
CA GLN A 111 8.19 12.58 1.19
C GLN A 111 8.98 12.36 2.48
N LEU A 112 10.00 11.49 2.46
CA LEU A 112 10.86 11.26 3.62
C LEU A 112 11.67 12.52 4.00
N VAL A 113 12.22 13.23 3.00
CA VAL A 113 12.95 14.49 3.22
C VAL A 113 12.02 15.56 3.82
N ASP A 114 10.80 15.68 3.30
CA ASP A 114 9.84 16.66 3.78
C ASP A 114 9.42 16.38 5.23
N VAL A 115 9.16 15.11 5.56
CA VAL A 115 8.85 14.69 6.94
C VAL A 115 10.05 14.95 7.86
N GLN A 116 11.27 14.65 7.42
CA GLN A 116 12.48 14.94 8.20
C GLN A 116 12.63 16.43 8.50
N ALA A 117 12.39 17.30 7.51
CA ALA A 117 12.43 18.75 7.69
C ALA A 117 11.37 19.23 8.69
N GLN A 118 10.15 18.69 8.63
CA GLN A 118 9.09 19.01 9.59
C GLN A 118 9.44 18.57 11.00
N CYS A 119 10.02 17.37 11.16
CA CYS A 119 10.49 16.87 12.45
C CYS A 119 11.61 17.76 13.02
N ALA A 120 12.60 18.14 12.20
CA ALA A 120 13.67 19.03 12.62
C ALA A 120 13.13 20.39 13.10
N ALA A 121 12.22 21.01 12.34
CA ALA A 121 11.58 22.27 12.72
C ALA A 121 10.71 22.15 13.99
N ALA A 122 10.12 20.98 14.25
CA ALA A 122 9.38 20.73 15.50
C ALA A 122 10.33 20.61 16.69
N VAL A 123 11.48 19.93 16.52
CA VAL A 123 12.51 19.81 17.54
C VAL A 123 13.10 21.18 17.89
N GLU A 124 13.42 22.01 16.89
CA GLU A 124 13.91 23.37 17.13
C GLU A 124 12.90 24.23 17.90
N ARG A 125 11.62 24.18 17.52
CA ARG A 125 10.55 24.89 18.24
C ARG A 125 10.44 24.44 19.70
N ALA A 126 10.50 23.13 19.94
CA ALA A 126 10.46 22.58 21.30
C ALA A 126 11.68 23.02 22.11
N ALA A 127 12.87 23.01 21.51
CA ALA A 127 14.10 23.46 22.15
C ALA A 127 14.03 24.96 22.52
N SER A 128 13.55 25.82 21.61
CA SER A 128 13.37 27.25 21.90
C SER A 128 12.33 27.51 23.00
N GLN A 129 11.26 26.72 23.06
CA GLN A 129 10.28 26.82 24.15
C GLN A 129 10.88 26.40 25.49
N LEU A 130 11.68 25.34 25.52
CA LEU A 130 12.39 24.89 26.72
C LEU A 130 13.40 25.94 27.20
N GLU A 131 14.16 26.56 26.29
CA GLU A 131 15.09 27.64 26.63
C GLU A 131 14.37 28.83 27.27
N ARG A 132 13.22 29.24 26.72
CA ARG A 132 12.38 30.32 27.31
C ARG A 132 11.90 29.99 28.72
N LEU A 133 11.54 28.73 28.99
CA LEU A 133 11.13 28.29 30.33
C LEU A 133 12.29 28.26 31.33
N ASN A 134 13.49 27.93 30.85
CA ASN A 134 14.71 27.88 31.66
C ASN A 134 15.37 29.25 31.84
N THR A 135 14.95 30.27 31.09
CA THR A 135 15.47 31.63 31.25
C THR A 135 14.82 32.27 32.47
N PRO A 136 15.58 32.68 33.50
CA PRO A 136 15.02 33.33 34.69
C PRO A 136 14.21 34.55 34.29
N ALA A 137 13.01 34.71 34.85
CA ALA A 137 12.23 35.93 34.66
C ALA A 137 13.09 37.14 35.08
N PRO A 138 13.20 38.20 34.24
CA PRO A 138 13.92 39.39 34.63
C PRO A 138 13.32 39.91 35.94
N GLU A 139 14.19 40.20 36.92
CA GLU A 139 13.74 40.77 38.19
C GLU A 139 12.83 41.97 37.91
N PRO A 140 11.66 42.06 38.59
CA PRO A 140 10.80 43.21 38.43
C PRO A 140 11.63 44.45 38.77
N ARG A 141 11.88 45.29 37.76
CA ARG A 141 12.54 46.57 37.98
C ARG A 141 11.76 47.28 39.09
N PRO A 142 12.41 47.73 40.17
CA PRO A 142 11.73 48.55 41.17
C PRO A 142 11.10 49.71 40.43
N GLY A 143 9.76 49.75 40.37
CA GLY A 143 9.06 50.90 39.85
C GLY A 143 9.56 52.11 40.60
N ALA A 144 9.95 53.17 39.88
CA ALA A 144 10.25 54.44 40.50
C ALA A 144 9.05 54.81 41.38
N ILE A 145 9.26 54.81 42.70
CA ILE A 145 8.24 55.15 43.68
C ILE A 145 8.00 56.66 43.54
N HIS A 146 7.11 57.03 42.62
CA HIS A 146 6.50 58.34 42.60
C HIS A 146 5.06 58.19 43.10
N GLY A 147 4.87 58.60 44.35
CA GLY A 147 3.57 59.02 44.87
C GLY A 147 2.65 57.89 45.31
N GLN A 148 2.17 58.00 46.55
CA GLN A 148 1.19 57.12 47.16
C GLN A 148 -0.06 56.93 46.29
N GLY A 149 -0.22 55.73 45.74
CA GLY A 149 -1.47 55.23 45.17
C GLY A 149 -1.55 53.75 45.46
N ARG A 150 -2.17 53.37 46.58
CA ARG A 150 -2.40 51.98 46.97
C ARG A 150 -3.19 51.29 45.86
N ALA A 151 -2.57 50.36 45.13
CA ALA A 151 -3.28 49.49 44.20
C ALA A 151 -4.30 48.66 45.00
N GLN A 152 -5.57 49.01 44.88
CA GLN A 152 -6.68 48.24 45.41
C GLN A 152 -7.01 47.15 44.39
N PHE A 153 -6.73 45.89 44.73
CA PHE A 153 -7.31 44.78 44.00
C PHE A 153 -8.80 44.71 44.38
N SER A 154 -9.68 44.80 43.37
CA SER A 154 -11.12 44.62 43.56
C SER A 154 -11.38 43.21 44.08
N THR A 155 -11.88 43.10 45.32
CA THR A 155 -12.43 41.86 45.89
C THR A 155 -13.95 41.76 45.67
N SER A 156 -14.45 42.30 44.56
CA SER A 156 -15.87 42.18 44.17
C SER A 156 -16.04 40.97 43.23
N LEU A 157 -16.82 39.98 43.67
CA LEU A 157 -17.20 38.82 42.87
C LEU A 157 -18.18 39.17 41.72
N SER A 158 -18.61 40.44 41.63
CA SER A 158 -19.65 40.93 40.73
C SER A 158 -19.16 41.34 39.33
N ASP A 159 -17.85 41.43 39.10
CA ASP A 159 -17.28 41.87 37.81
C ASP A 159 -17.27 40.78 36.72
N TRP A 160 -17.67 39.54 37.03
CA TRP A 160 -17.79 38.43 36.07
C TRP A 160 -19.19 38.28 35.45
N SER A 161 -20.03 39.31 35.55
CA SER A 161 -21.37 39.28 34.95
C SER A 161 -21.31 39.78 33.51
N ALA A 162 -21.16 38.86 32.55
CA ALA A 162 -21.40 39.14 31.14
C ALA A 162 -22.85 39.64 30.94
N PRO A 163 -23.11 40.71 30.17
CA PRO A 163 -24.47 41.16 29.93
C PRO A 163 -25.22 40.17 29.03
N ILE A 164 -26.24 39.55 29.59
CA ILE A 164 -27.26 38.81 28.83
C ILE A 164 -28.14 39.84 28.12
N ARG A 165 -27.98 39.97 26.80
CA ARG A 165 -29.06 40.41 25.91
C ARG A 165 -29.17 39.40 24.77
N GLY A 166 -30.21 38.57 24.86
CA GLY A 166 -30.52 37.55 23.86
C GLY A 166 -31.13 38.13 22.59
N ASN A 167 -31.06 37.33 21.52
CA ASN A 167 -32.17 37.10 20.62
C ASN A 167 -32.00 35.74 19.92
N ALA A 168 -33.15 35.13 19.64
CA ALA A 168 -33.35 33.71 19.38
C ALA A 168 -32.57 33.14 18.19
N VAL A 169 -32.02 31.94 18.36
CA VAL A 169 -31.80 30.99 17.25
C VAL A 169 -32.44 29.67 17.66
N GLN A 170 -33.41 29.24 16.86
CA GLN A 170 -34.16 28.01 16.99
C GLN A 170 -33.24 26.79 17.00
N SER A 171 -33.55 25.84 17.88
CA SER A 171 -33.09 24.46 17.80
C SER A 171 -33.68 23.79 16.55
N VAL A 172 -32.82 23.30 15.66
CA VAL A 172 -33.18 22.22 14.71
C VAL A 172 -32.07 21.19 14.80
N GLY A 173 -32.45 19.97 15.15
CA GLY A 173 -31.55 18.86 15.44
C GLY A 173 -30.77 18.34 14.23
N CYS A 174 -29.68 17.64 14.53
CA CYS A 174 -28.94 16.83 13.57
C CYS A 174 -29.79 15.64 13.10
N PRO A 175 -29.83 15.37 11.79
CA PRO A 175 -29.55 14.05 11.25
C PRO A 175 -28.03 13.79 11.20
#